data_AF-A0A7C8U3G1-F1
#
_entry.id   AF-A0A7C8U3G1-F1
#
_cell.length_a   1.000
_cell.length_b   1.000
_cell.length_c   1.000
_cell.angle_alpha   90.00
_cell.angle_beta   90.00
_cell.angle_gamma   90.00
#
_symmetry.space_group_name_H-M   'P 1'
#
loop_
_entity.id
_entity.type
_entity.pdbx_description
1 polymer ?
#
loop_
_entity_poly.entity_id
_entity_poly.type
_entity_poly.pdbx_seq_one_letter_code
_entity_poly.pdbx_strand_id
1 'polypeptide(L)'
;MANIILTPDQPKYNGGSWHVEAMENERIVSTGIYYYSQENITTSHLAFRKEVTLDTPDENEWSGDEFDDNEGNETWRWNNRDQEREDDWEAKYDMNILDQPNQEVGAVETKENRAIASPNIFQHRVEPFELIDKSKEGHRKILVFFLCDPSHDIPTTRTIAPQQPEFREEFVQALCDGPIGNLPPELHQEILKRLPPVISKEEALEYRRHLMEERGKATKKTSERLGRSTSYHL
;
A
#
# COMPACT_ATOMS: atom_id res chain seq x y z
N MET A 1 -14.06 -7.39 -1.93
CA MET A 1 -13.75 -8.81 -2.17
C MET A 1 -12.89 -8.88 -3.41
N ALA A 2 -11.78 -9.60 -3.35
CA ALA A 2 -10.90 -9.83 -4.49
C ALA A 2 -10.79 -11.32 -4.72
N ASN A 3 -11.06 -11.77 -5.95
CA ASN A 3 -11.07 -13.18 -6.31
C ASN A 3 -10.17 -13.36 -7.52
N ILE A 4 -9.36 -14.42 -7.48
CA ILE A 4 -8.62 -14.89 -8.64
C ILE A 4 -9.23 -16.22 -9.04
N ILE A 5 -9.67 -16.32 -10.29
CA ILE A 5 -10.25 -17.52 -10.87
C ILE A 5 -9.36 -17.91 -12.04
N LEU A 6 -8.90 -19.15 -12.05
CA LEU A 6 -8.11 -19.75 -13.11
C LEU A 6 -8.97 -20.76 -13.86
N THR A 7 -8.89 -20.73 -15.17
CA THR A 7 -9.63 -21.62 -16.06
C THR A 7 -8.65 -22.50 -16.86
N PRO A 8 -9.10 -23.60 -17.47
CA PRO A 8 -8.25 -24.38 -18.37
C PRO A 8 -7.59 -23.55 -19.49
N ASP A 9 -8.31 -22.54 -20.01
CA ASP A 9 -7.79 -21.63 -21.04
C ASP A 9 -6.78 -20.60 -20.49
N GLN A 10 -6.93 -20.21 -19.23
CA GLN A 10 -6.02 -19.32 -18.52
C GLN A 10 -5.56 -19.95 -17.18
N PRO A 11 -4.67 -20.97 -17.24
CA PRO A 11 -4.40 -21.82 -16.09
C PRO A 11 -3.37 -21.22 -15.11
N LYS A 12 -2.83 -20.03 -15.40
CA LYS A 12 -1.73 -19.40 -14.66
C LYS A 12 -2.07 -17.97 -14.25
N TYR A 13 -1.78 -17.65 -13.00
CA TYR A 13 -1.68 -16.29 -12.49
C TYR A 13 -0.20 -15.90 -12.39
N ASN A 14 0.21 -14.85 -13.10
CA ASN A 14 1.63 -14.44 -13.18
C ASN A 14 2.12 -13.62 -11.97
N GLY A 15 1.32 -13.51 -10.92
CA GLY A 15 1.63 -12.68 -9.75
C GLY A 15 1.05 -11.27 -9.84
N GLY A 16 1.03 -10.60 -8.69
CA GLY A 16 0.65 -9.20 -8.56
C GLY A 16 1.85 -8.25 -8.57
N SER A 17 1.58 -6.97 -8.69
CA SER A 17 2.59 -5.92 -8.48
C SER A 17 2.87 -5.71 -7.00
N TRP A 18 4.09 -5.29 -6.66
CA TRP A 18 4.40 -4.76 -5.33
C TRP A 18 3.58 -3.49 -5.07
N HIS A 19 2.89 -3.45 -3.93
CA HIS A 19 2.11 -2.28 -3.51
C HIS A 19 1.99 -2.20 -2.00
N VAL A 20 1.73 -0.98 -1.52
CA VAL A 20 1.15 -0.71 -0.20
C VAL A 20 -0.34 -0.44 -0.42
N GLU A 21 -1.18 -0.79 0.54
CA GLU A 21 -2.60 -0.50 0.40
C GLU A 21 -2.86 0.98 0.62
N ALA A 22 -3.73 1.52 -0.23
CA ALA A 22 -4.28 2.86 -0.11
C ALA A 22 -3.32 4.06 -0.27
N MET A 23 -3.91 5.24 -0.27
CA MET A 23 -3.25 6.55 -0.33
C MET A 23 -3.28 7.27 1.03
N GLU A 24 -2.50 8.36 1.16
CA GLU A 24 -2.37 9.16 2.38
C GLU A 24 -3.71 9.66 2.94
N ASN A 25 -4.68 9.95 2.08
CA ASN A 25 -6.04 10.37 2.47
C ASN A 25 -6.89 9.26 3.10
N GLU A 26 -6.54 7.99 2.92
CA GLU A 26 -7.30 6.84 3.41
C GLU A 26 -6.80 6.34 4.77
N ARG A 27 -5.61 6.81 5.20
CA ARG A 27 -5.04 6.62 6.54
C ARG A 27 -5.01 5.17 7.02
N ILE A 28 -4.76 4.24 6.11
CA ILE A 28 -4.71 2.80 6.44
C ILE A 28 -3.37 2.49 7.13
N VAL A 29 -3.45 1.97 8.35
CA VAL A 29 -2.28 1.60 9.17
C VAL A 29 -2.01 0.10 9.19
N SER A 30 -3.01 -0.72 8.88
CA SER A 30 -2.85 -2.17 8.75
C SER A 30 -3.85 -2.78 7.77
N THR A 31 -3.41 -3.85 7.11
CA THR A 31 -4.23 -4.67 6.21
C THR A 31 -4.38 -6.07 6.80
N GLY A 32 -5.62 -6.55 6.81
CA GLY A 32 -5.98 -7.93 7.18
C GLY A 32 -6.60 -8.64 5.98
N ILE A 33 -6.07 -9.81 5.62
CA ILE A 33 -6.53 -10.62 4.49
C ILE A 33 -7.00 -11.98 5.02
N TYR A 34 -8.25 -12.33 4.76
CA TYR A 34 -8.81 -13.63 5.10
C TYR A 34 -9.07 -14.46 3.85
N TYR A 35 -8.44 -15.63 3.78
CA TYR A 35 -8.51 -16.56 2.66
C TYR A 35 -9.63 -17.56 2.91
N TYR A 36 -10.86 -17.21 2.53
CA TYR A 36 -12.04 -17.99 2.91
C TYR A 36 -12.32 -19.19 2.01
N SER A 37 -11.73 -19.25 0.81
CA SER A 37 -11.84 -20.42 -0.07
C SER A 37 -10.70 -20.48 -1.08
N GLN A 38 -10.05 -21.64 -1.19
CA GLN A 38 -9.01 -21.93 -2.17
C GLN A 38 -9.18 -23.35 -2.69
N GLU A 39 -9.22 -23.53 -4.01
CA GLU A 39 -9.43 -24.86 -4.61
C GLU A 39 -8.67 -24.98 -5.93
N ASN A 40 -8.14 -26.17 -6.19
CA ASN A 40 -7.48 -26.54 -7.44
C ASN A 40 -6.36 -25.56 -7.89
N ILE A 41 -5.60 -25.01 -6.94
CA ILE A 41 -4.45 -24.15 -7.22
C ILE A 41 -3.21 -24.65 -6.49
N THR A 42 -2.05 -24.44 -7.08
CA THR A 42 -0.76 -24.66 -6.41
C THR A 42 -0.60 -23.74 -5.21
N THR A 43 0.34 -24.08 -4.33
CA THR A 43 0.67 -23.27 -3.15
C THR A 43 0.96 -21.82 -3.56
N SER A 44 0.16 -20.88 -3.06
CA SER A 44 0.31 -19.45 -3.30
C SER A 44 0.90 -18.77 -2.07
N HIS A 45 1.75 -17.76 -2.27
CA HIS A 45 2.35 -16.98 -1.20
C HIS A 45 2.01 -15.50 -1.31
N LEU A 46 2.06 -14.83 -0.16
CA LEU A 46 2.03 -13.39 -0.03
C LEU A 46 3.44 -12.95 0.39
N ALA A 47 4.17 -12.33 -0.54
CA ALA A 47 5.52 -11.84 -0.31
C ALA A 47 5.48 -10.43 0.25
N PHE A 48 6.44 -10.11 1.12
CA PHE A 48 6.58 -8.83 1.80
C PHE A 48 7.99 -8.27 1.64
N ARG A 49 8.08 -6.95 1.46
CA ARG A 49 9.33 -6.18 1.50
C ARG A 49 9.10 -4.83 2.17
N LYS A 50 10.16 -4.17 2.60
CA LYS A 50 10.11 -2.81 3.13
C LYS A 50 11.23 -1.95 2.55
N GLU A 51 10.99 -0.65 2.50
CA GLU A 51 12.06 0.31 2.25
C GLU A 51 13.00 0.35 3.46
N VAL A 52 14.30 0.42 3.19
CA VAL A 52 15.33 0.69 4.21
C VAL A 52 15.97 2.02 3.84
N THR A 53 15.78 3.01 4.70
CA THR A 53 16.59 4.22 4.69
C THR A 53 17.83 3.93 5.50
N LEU A 54 19.00 4.09 4.90
CA LEU A 54 20.23 4.15 5.68
C LEU A 54 20.37 5.59 6.17
N ASP A 55 20.61 5.73 7.47
CA ASP A 55 21.13 6.97 8.02
C ASP A 55 22.52 7.15 7.40
N THR A 56 22.62 7.96 6.36
CA THR A 56 23.92 8.50 5.95
C THR A 56 24.40 9.29 7.16
N PRO A 57 25.59 8.99 7.73
CA PRO A 57 26.18 9.84 8.75
C PRO A 57 26.11 11.27 8.23
N ASP A 58 25.58 12.19 9.04
CA ASP A 58 25.53 13.59 8.68
C ASP A 58 26.96 13.98 8.29
N GLU A 59 27.17 14.63 7.13
CA GLU A 59 28.50 15.03 6.66
C GLU A 59 29.25 15.90 7.71
N ASN A 60 28.53 16.38 8.71
CA ASN A 60 28.99 17.20 9.82
C ASN A 60 29.36 16.42 11.11
N GLU A 61 29.18 15.10 11.20
CA GLU A 61 29.56 14.32 12.41
C GLU A 61 31.02 13.86 12.42
N TRP A 62 31.77 14.07 11.33
CA TRP A 62 33.24 13.95 11.35
C TRP A 62 33.89 15.32 11.61
N SER A 63 33.59 15.93 12.76
CA SER A 63 34.47 16.96 13.31
C SER A 63 35.71 16.25 13.86
N GLY A 64 36.75 16.14 13.04
CA GLY A 64 38.07 15.77 13.54
C GLY A 64 38.48 16.78 14.61
N ASP A 65 38.92 16.29 15.77
CA ASP A 65 39.47 17.15 16.82
C ASP A 65 40.63 17.97 16.22
N GLU A 66 40.48 19.30 16.19
CA GLU A 66 41.55 20.22 15.82
C GLU A 66 42.69 20.08 16.83
N PHE A 67 43.77 19.40 16.44
CA PHE A 67 45.02 19.46 17.17
C PHE A 67 45.77 20.73 16.75
N ASP A 68 45.84 21.69 17.68
CA ASP A 68 46.64 22.91 17.58
C ASP A 68 48.13 22.56 17.67
N ASP A 69 48.80 22.40 16.52
CA ASP A 69 50.25 22.47 16.46
C ASP A 69 50.69 23.91 16.17
N ASN A 70 51.40 24.47 17.14
CA ASN A 70 51.70 25.89 17.24
C ASN A 70 52.86 26.30 16.31
N GLU A 71 52.79 25.97 15.02
CA GLU A 71 53.77 26.33 13.99
C GLU A 71 53.11 26.67 12.64
N GLY A 72 52.17 27.62 12.65
CA GLY A 72 51.97 28.65 11.61
C GLY A 72 52.22 28.32 10.13
N ASN A 73 51.82 27.14 9.65
CA ASN A 73 51.94 26.80 8.23
C ASN A 73 50.82 25.86 7.79
N GLU A 74 49.75 26.45 7.24
CA GLU A 74 48.62 25.75 6.64
C GLU A 74 49.07 24.88 5.45
N THR A 75 49.35 23.60 5.69
CA THR A 75 49.40 22.60 4.62
C THR A 75 48.92 21.25 5.13
N TRP A 76 47.66 20.90 4.82
CA TRP A 76 47.13 19.56 5.00
C TRP A 76 47.89 18.57 4.09
N ARG A 77 48.98 18.00 4.60
CA ARG A 77 49.68 16.87 3.97
C ARG A 77 48.93 15.58 4.32
N TRP A 78 48.24 15.02 3.33
CA TRP A 78 47.79 13.64 3.34
C TRP A 78 48.99 12.70 3.46
N ASN A 79 49.21 12.11 4.63
CA ASN A 79 50.15 11.01 4.78
C ASN A 79 49.51 9.74 4.19
N ASN A 80 49.59 9.61 2.87
CA ASN A 80 49.38 8.34 2.16
C ASN A 80 50.53 7.38 2.52
N ARG A 81 50.46 6.77 3.71
CA ARG A 81 51.42 5.73 4.10
C ARG A 81 50.83 4.55 4.86
N ASP A 82 49.55 4.28 4.65
CA ASP A 82 48.92 2.97 4.91
C ASP A 82 47.95 2.61 3.77
N GLN A 83 48.29 3.00 2.53
CA GLN A 83 47.51 2.74 1.31
C GLN A 83 47.77 1.34 0.75
N GLU A 84 47.81 0.33 1.62
CA GLU A 84 47.78 -1.07 1.23
C GLU A 84 46.94 -1.85 2.25
N ARG A 85 45.64 -2.03 1.95
CA ARG A 85 44.80 -3.25 2.21
C ARG A 85 43.45 -3.13 2.96
N GLU A 86 42.79 -1.98 3.10
CA GLU A 86 41.44 -2.00 3.71
C GLU A 86 40.31 -1.27 2.97
N ASP A 87 40.52 -0.77 1.75
CA ASP A 87 39.48 -0.02 1.03
C ASP A 87 38.81 -0.84 -0.08
N ASP A 88 38.34 -2.04 0.25
CA ASP A 88 37.43 -2.76 -0.64
C ASP A 88 36.39 -3.59 0.12
N TRP A 89 35.89 -3.08 1.25
CA TRP A 89 34.76 -3.71 1.94
C TRP A 89 33.52 -3.74 1.03
N GLU A 90 33.33 -2.74 0.18
CA GLU A 90 32.18 -2.67 -0.73
C GLU A 90 32.22 -3.74 -1.83
N ALA A 91 33.35 -3.96 -2.53
CA ALA A 91 33.41 -5.04 -3.53
C ALA A 91 33.68 -6.42 -2.91
N LYS A 92 34.30 -6.50 -1.73
CA LYS A 92 34.49 -7.78 -1.01
C LYS A 92 33.18 -8.37 -0.48
N TYR A 93 32.20 -7.52 -0.15
CA TYR A 93 30.89 -7.95 0.36
C TYR A 93 29.73 -7.71 -0.61
N ASP A 94 30.01 -7.28 -1.84
CA ASP A 94 29.00 -6.96 -2.86
C ASP A 94 27.91 -6.01 -2.29
N MET A 95 28.36 -5.05 -1.47
CA MET A 95 27.50 -4.08 -0.81
C MET A 95 27.28 -2.90 -1.76
N ASN A 96 26.71 -3.17 -2.93
CA ASN A 96 26.23 -2.12 -3.84
C ASN A 96 24.91 -1.54 -3.29
N ILE A 97 25.02 -0.94 -2.11
CA ILE A 97 23.93 -0.49 -1.24
C ILE A 97 23.07 0.59 -1.90
N LEU A 98 23.66 1.34 -2.84
CA LEU A 98 22.96 2.38 -3.58
C LEU A 98 21.91 1.83 -4.54
N ASP A 99 21.91 0.53 -4.85
CA ASP A 99 21.07 -0.06 -5.90
C ASP A 99 19.82 -0.79 -5.37
N GLN A 100 19.69 -1.00 -4.05
CA GLN A 100 18.55 -1.75 -3.47
C GLN A 100 18.04 -1.16 -2.15
N PRO A 101 17.23 -0.09 -2.17
CA PRO A 101 16.62 0.45 -0.95
C PRO A 101 15.49 -0.45 -0.41
N ASN A 102 15.33 -1.69 -0.90
CA ASN A 102 14.28 -2.61 -0.47
C ASN A 102 14.90 -3.84 0.21
N GLN A 103 14.54 -4.06 1.48
CA GLN A 103 14.81 -5.31 2.16
C GLN A 103 13.63 -6.27 1.97
N GLU A 104 13.90 -7.41 1.34
CA GLU A 104 12.95 -8.53 1.30
C GLU A 104 12.74 -9.05 2.73
N VAL A 105 11.49 -9.03 3.19
CA VAL A 105 11.12 -9.50 4.53
C VAL A 105 10.83 -11.00 4.51
N GLY A 106 10.35 -11.50 3.37
CA GLY A 106 10.04 -12.90 3.15
C GLY A 106 8.61 -13.09 2.66
N ALA A 107 8.15 -14.34 2.63
CA ALA A 107 6.83 -14.69 2.12
C ALA A 107 6.08 -15.62 3.07
N VAL A 108 4.76 -15.49 3.08
CA VAL A 108 3.86 -16.31 3.90
C VAL A 108 2.96 -17.12 2.99
N GLU A 109 2.88 -18.42 3.25
CA GLU A 109 1.98 -19.33 2.55
C GLU A 109 0.51 -18.96 2.83
N THR A 110 -0.26 -18.82 1.76
CA THR A 110 -1.68 -18.47 1.78
C THR A 110 -2.53 -19.75 1.79
N LYS A 111 -3.22 -19.99 2.91
CA LYS A 111 -4.03 -21.21 3.13
C LYS A 111 -5.49 -20.86 3.29
N GLU A 112 -6.35 -21.76 2.86
CA GLU A 112 -7.78 -21.66 3.13
C GLU A 112 -8.03 -21.61 4.64
N ASN A 113 -9.01 -20.82 5.04
CA ASN A 113 -9.37 -20.52 6.43
C ASN A 113 -8.23 -19.91 7.26
N ARG A 114 -7.29 -19.19 6.62
CA ARG A 114 -6.24 -18.41 7.30
C ARG A 114 -6.48 -16.92 7.14
N ALA A 115 -6.28 -16.19 8.23
CA ALA A 115 -6.13 -14.73 8.21
C ALA A 115 -4.64 -14.35 8.30
N ILE A 116 -4.22 -13.37 7.51
CA ILE A 116 -2.90 -12.75 7.57
C ILE A 116 -3.13 -11.26 7.83
N ALA A 117 -2.52 -10.73 8.89
CA ALA A 117 -2.55 -9.31 9.20
C ALA A 117 -1.13 -8.75 9.19
N SER A 118 -0.95 -7.59 8.56
CA SER A 118 0.34 -6.92 8.48
C SER A 118 0.19 -5.40 8.63
N PRO A 119 1.14 -4.73 9.28
CA PRO A 119 1.25 -3.28 9.22
C PRO A 119 1.33 -2.78 7.76
N ASN A 120 0.73 -1.62 7.46
CA ASN A 120 0.73 -1.02 6.13
C ASN A 120 2.07 -0.31 5.78
N ILE A 121 3.15 -0.65 6.49
CA ILE A 121 4.53 -0.26 6.16
C ILE A 121 5.21 -1.27 5.23
N PHE A 122 4.66 -2.48 5.12
CA PHE A 122 5.19 -3.51 4.23
C PHE A 122 4.52 -3.43 2.87
N GLN A 123 5.34 -3.30 1.82
CA GLN A 123 4.89 -3.63 0.48
C GLN A 123 4.64 -5.12 0.40
N HIS A 124 3.56 -5.49 -0.27
CA HIS A 124 3.28 -6.88 -0.54
C HIS A 124 2.92 -7.13 -1.99
N ARG A 125 3.11 -8.38 -2.42
CA ARG A 125 2.60 -8.88 -3.69
C ARG A 125 2.12 -10.30 -3.53
N VAL A 126 1.15 -10.67 -4.37
CA VAL A 126 0.79 -12.07 -4.55
C VAL A 126 1.79 -12.72 -5.48
N GLU A 127 2.39 -13.83 -5.07
CA GLU A 127 3.28 -14.60 -5.93
C GLU A 127 2.51 -15.38 -7.02
N PRO A 128 3.17 -15.74 -8.13
CA PRO A 128 2.55 -16.55 -9.18
C PRO A 128 2.03 -17.90 -8.65
N PHE A 129 0.93 -18.38 -9.22
CA PHE A 129 0.40 -19.73 -8.97
C PHE A 129 -0.39 -20.22 -10.18
N GLU A 130 -0.66 -21.52 -10.25
CA GLU A 130 -1.36 -22.14 -11.38
C GLU A 130 -2.33 -23.23 -10.92
N LEU A 131 -3.13 -23.74 -11.85
CA LEU A 131 -4.01 -24.89 -11.61
C LEU A 131 -3.20 -26.16 -11.32
N ILE A 132 -3.64 -26.95 -10.32
CA ILE A 132 -3.10 -28.31 -10.10
C ILE A 132 -3.61 -29.24 -11.20
N ASP A 133 -4.93 -29.34 -11.35
CA ASP A 133 -5.61 -30.02 -12.45
C ASP A 133 -6.03 -29.00 -13.51
N LYS A 134 -5.26 -28.94 -14.60
CA LYS A 134 -5.47 -28.00 -15.72
C LYS A 134 -6.74 -28.26 -16.52
N SER A 135 -7.44 -29.38 -16.27
CA SER A 135 -8.73 -29.67 -16.91
C SER A 135 -9.93 -29.05 -16.20
N LYS A 136 -9.74 -28.57 -14.97
CA LYS A 136 -10.80 -27.99 -14.13
C LYS A 136 -10.46 -26.57 -13.74
N GLU A 137 -11.48 -25.78 -13.44
CA GLU A 137 -11.28 -24.45 -12.86
C GLU A 137 -10.73 -24.54 -11.43
N GLY A 138 -10.12 -23.46 -10.98
CA GLY A 138 -9.60 -23.31 -9.63
C GLY A 138 -9.67 -21.86 -9.20
N HIS A 139 -9.66 -21.61 -7.90
CA HIS A 139 -9.82 -20.26 -7.39
C HIS A 139 -9.05 -19.99 -6.10
N ARG A 140 -8.84 -18.70 -5.87
CA ARG A 140 -8.47 -18.11 -4.59
C ARG A 140 -9.42 -16.96 -4.31
N LYS A 141 -10.13 -17.02 -3.19
CA LYS A 141 -11.10 -16.01 -2.79
C LYS A 141 -10.73 -15.40 -1.44
N ILE A 142 -10.73 -14.07 -1.37
CA ILE A 142 -10.32 -13.34 -0.16
C ILE A 142 -11.30 -12.26 0.27
N LEU A 143 -11.35 -12.04 1.58
CA LEU A 143 -11.86 -10.83 2.20
C LEU A 143 -10.68 -9.98 2.65
N VAL A 144 -10.77 -8.67 2.44
CA VAL A 144 -9.74 -7.71 2.86
C VAL A 144 -10.39 -6.72 3.81
N PHE A 145 -9.74 -6.52 4.94
CA PHE A 145 -10.09 -5.58 5.99
C PHE A 145 -8.97 -4.56 6.11
N PHE A 146 -9.34 -3.31 6.33
CA PHE A 146 -8.41 -2.23 6.55
C PHE A 146 -8.64 -1.63 7.92
N LEU A 147 -7.57 -1.52 8.70
CA LEU A 147 -7.56 -0.72 9.91
C LEU A 147 -7.07 0.67 9.53
N CYS A 148 -7.95 1.65 9.63
CA CYS A 148 -7.58 3.05 9.51
C CYS A 148 -7.13 3.62 10.86
N ASP A 149 -6.26 4.62 10.82
CA ASP A 149 -5.71 5.29 12.01
C ASP A 149 -6.83 5.80 12.93
N PRO A 150 -6.97 5.24 14.15
CA PRO A 150 -8.04 5.60 15.06
C PRO A 150 -7.83 6.96 15.74
N SER A 151 -6.66 7.59 15.59
CA SER A 151 -6.38 8.92 16.15
C SER A 151 -6.99 10.07 15.33
N HIS A 152 -7.61 9.75 14.19
CA HIS A 152 -8.24 10.72 13.30
C HIS A 152 -9.68 10.31 12.98
N ASP A 153 -10.58 11.29 12.92
CA ASP A 153 -11.94 11.06 12.47
C ASP A 153 -11.97 10.84 10.96
N ILE A 154 -12.59 9.73 10.55
CA ILE A 154 -12.82 9.40 9.15
C ILE A 154 -14.31 9.52 8.88
N PRO A 155 -14.72 10.12 7.76
CA PRO A 155 -16.12 10.13 7.37
C PRO A 155 -16.68 8.71 7.29
N THR A 156 -17.73 8.44 8.06
CA THR A 156 -18.44 7.14 8.05
C THR A 156 -19.91 7.33 7.70
N THR A 157 -20.66 6.24 7.62
CA THR A 157 -22.13 6.28 7.47
C THR A 157 -22.84 6.99 8.63
N ARG A 158 -22.14 7.29 9.75
CA ARG A 158 -22.65 8.18 10.80
C ARG A 158 -22.76 9.63 10.34
N THR A 159 -21.83 10.09 9.50
CA THR A 159 -21.70 11.50 9.09
C THR A 159 -22.08 11.74 7.63
N ILE A 160 -21.98 10.71 6.79
CA ILE A 160 -22.32 10.75 5.37
C ILE A 160 -23.61 9.98 5.14
N ALA A 161 -24.67 10.69 4.73
CA ALA A 161 -25.95 10.10 4.40
C ALA A 161 -25.85 9.17 3.17
N PRO A 162 -26.78 8.22 2.98
CA PRO A 162 -26.84 7.40 1.77
C PRO A 162 -26.83 8.26 0.51
N GLN A 163 -25.91 7.93 -0.40
CA GLN A 163 -25.74 8.60 -1.69
C GLN A 163 -26.39 7.83 -2.84
N GLN A 164 -26.69 6.54 -2.64
CA GLN A 164 -27.41 5.73 -3.63
C GLN A 164 -28.89 6.13 -3.65
N PRO A 165 -29.50 6.32 -4.84
CA PRO A 165 -30.88 6.79 -4.96
C PRO A 165 -31.88 5.93 -4.19
N GLU A 166 -31.77 4.60 -4.30
CA GLU A 166 -32.73 3.66 -3.72
C GLU A 166 -32.70 3.72 -2.19
N PHE A 167 -31.51 3.75 -1.60
CA PHE A 167 -31.34 3.87 -0.15
C PHE A 167 -31.68 5.27 0.37
N ARG A 168 -31.56 6.30 -0.47
CA ARG A 168 -31.96 7.65 -0.08
C ARG A 168 -33.48 7.72 0.08
N GLU A 169 -34.25 7.12 -0.83
CA GLU A 169 -35.71 7.07 -0.72
C GLU A 169 -36.15 6.37 0.57
N GLU A 170 -35.58 5.19 0.85
CA GLU A 170 -35.85 4.45 2.09
C GLU A 170 -35.48 5.26 3.35
N PHE A 171 -34.33 5.94 3.33
CA PHE A 171 -33.89 6.78 4.44
C PHE A 171 -34.83 7.96 4.69
N VAL A 172 -35.30 8.62 3.63
CA VAL A 172 -36.25 9.73 3.74
C VAL A 172 -37.59 9.24 4.25
N GLN A 173 -38.07 8.10 3.78
CA GLN A 173 -39.30 7.50 4.29
C GLN A 173 -39.18 7.17 5.78
N ALA A 174 -38.08 6.54 6.21
CA ALA A 174 -37.82 6.25 7.62
C ALA A 174 -37.71 7.51 8.50
N LEU A 175 -37.19 8.62 7.97
CA LEU A 175 -37.19 9.91 8.67
C LEU A 175 -38.60 10.48 8.86
N CYS A 176 -39.43 10.41 7.81
CA CYS A 176 -40.82 10.85 7.82
C CYS A 176 -41.71 9.98 8.72
N ASP A 177 -41.40 8.70 8.87
CA ASP A 177 -42.15 7.78 9.74
C ASP A 177 -41.62 7.78 11.19
N GLY A 178 -40.48 8.45 11.44
CA GLY A 178 -39.79 8.47 12.72
C GLY A 178 -40.25 9.57 13.69
N PRO A 179 -39.49 9.81 14.79
CA PRO A 179 -39.82 10.82 15.80
C PRO A 179 -39.93 12.26 15.28
N ILE A 180 -39.34 12.53 14.11
CA ILE A 180 -39.31 13.83 13.43
C ILE A 180 -40.38 13.89 12.31
N GLY A 181 -41.18 12.83 12.14
CA GLY A 181 -42.22 12.71 11.13
C GLY A 181 -43.32 13.76 11.19
N ASN A 182 -43.59 14.30 12.38
CA ASN A 182 -44.58 15.35 12.59
C ASN A 182 -44.13 16.75 12.15
N LEU A 183 -42.93 16.92 11.59
CA LEU A 183 -42.52 18.21 11.05
C LEU A 183 -43.40 18.59 9.83
N PRO A 184 -43.71 19.88 9.65
CA PRO A 184 -44.32 20.37 8.43
C PRO A 184 -43.54 19.96 7.16
N PRO A 185 -44.22 19.65 6.05
CA PRO A 185 -43.59 19.23 4.79
C PRO A 185 -42.53 20.20 4.27
N GLU A 186 -42.67 21.50 4.54
CA GLU A 186 -41.73 22.54 4.16
C GLU A 186 -40.37 22.34 4.86
N LEU A 187 -40.37 21.91 6.12
CA LEU A 187 -39.14 21.63 6.87
C LEU A 187 -38.48 20.34 6.40
N HIS A 188 -39.26 19.33 6.02
CA HIS A 188 -38.71 18.13 5.37
C HIS A 188 -37.99 18.51 4.07
N GLN A 189 -38.61 19.32 3.21
CA GLN A 189 -37.98 19.78 1.97
C GLN A 189 -36.68 20.54 2.22
N GLU A 190 -36.64 21.42 3.23
CA GLU A 190 -35.41 22.15 3.59
C GLU A 190 -34.31 21.23 4.13
N ILE A 191 -34.65 20.19 4.89
CA ILE A 191 -33.68 19.17 5.32
C ILE A 191 -33.13 18.42 4.10
N LEU A 192 -34.00 17.99 3.19
CA LEU A 192 -33.60 17.24 1.98
C LEU A 192 -32.69 18.06 1.08
N LYS A 193 -32.94 19.36 0.91
CA LYS A 193 -32.09 20.27 0.14
C LYS A 193 -30.68 20.43 0.72
N ARG A 194 -30.49 20.23 2.03
CA ARG A 194 -29.18 20.33 2.70
C ARG A 194 -28.38 19.04 2.65
N LEU A 195 -29.02 17.92 2.35
CA LEU A 195 -28.31 16.66 2.19
C LEU A 195 -27.51 16.68 0.87
N PRO A 196 -26.34 16.02 0.82
CA PRO A 196 -25.61 15.85 -0.43
C PRO A 196 -26.50 15.24 -1.52
N PRO A 197 -26.29 15.56 -2.80
CA PRO A 197 -27.05 14.94 -3.88
C PRO A 197 -26.82 13.43 -3.90
N VAL A 198 -27.82 12.70 -4.41
CA VAL A 198 -27.62 11.28 -4.75
C VAL A 198 -26.69 11.18 -5.95
N ILE A 199 -25.97 10.08 -6.05
CA ILE A 199 -25.04 9.78 -7.14
C ILE A 199 -25.61 8.59 -7.89
N SER A 200 -25.81 8.74 -9.20
CA SER A 200 -26.24 7.63 -10.06
C SER A 200 -25.22 6.50 -10.05
N LYS A 201 -25.66 5.30 -10.44
CA LYS A 201 -24.75 4.15 -10.55
C LYS A 201 -23.63 4.43 -11.55
N GLU A 202 -23.94 5.11 -12.65
CA GLU A 202 -23.02 5.50 -13.70
C GLU A 202 -21.95 6.47 -13.17
N GLU A 203 -22.37 7.52 -12.45
CA GLU A 203 -21.44 8.47 -11.82
C GLU A 203 -20.59 7.78 -10.73
N ALA A 204 -21.16 6.89 -9.93
CA ALA A 204 -20.41 6.16 -8.90
C ALA A 204 -19.34 5.25 -9.52
N LEU A 205 -19.64 4.61 -10.66
CA LEU A 205 -18.67 3.83 -11.42
C LEU A 205 -17.57 4.71 -12.04
N GLU A 206 -17.93 5.92 -12.47
CA GLU A 206 -16.98 6.91 -12.98
C GLU A 206 -16.00 7.37 -11.89
N TYR A 207 -16.51 7.75 -10.71
CA TYR A 207 -15.68 8.07 -9.54
C TYR A 207 -14.77 6.90 -9.17
N ARG A 208 -15.31 5.67 -9.17
CA ARG A 208 -14.51 4.48 -8.92
C ARG A 208 -13.39 4.32 -9.95
N ARG A 209 -13.64 4.59 -11.23
CA ARG A 209 -12.62 4.52 -12.28
C ARG A 209 -11.50 5.53 -12.01
N HIS A 210 -11.84 6.79 -11.76
CA HIS A 210 -10.86 7.82 -11.42
C HIS A 210 -10.03 7.45 -10.17
N LEU A 211 -10.68 6.95 -9.11
CA LEU A 211 -10.00 6.48 -7.91
C LEU A 211 -8.99 5.36 -8.23
N MET A 212 -9.37 4.41 -9.08
CA MET A 212 -8.47 3.30 -9.49
C MET A 212 -7.30 3.80 -10.35
N GLU A 213 -7.52 4.79 -11.21
CA GLU A 213 -6.45 5.42 -12.00
C GLU A 213 -5.46 6.17 -11.11
N GLU A 214 -5.97 6.95 -10.15
CA GLU A 214 -5.13 7.64 -9.17
C GLU A 214 -4.32 6.63 -8.35
N ARG A 215 -4.95 5.55 -7.87
CA ARG A 215 -4.26 4.47 -7.13
C ARG A 215 -3.16 3.83 -7.97
N GLY A 216 -3.45 3.57 -9.25
CA GLY A 216 -2.44 3.07 -10.19
C GLY A 216 -1.23 4.00 -10.32
N LYS A 217 -1.44 5.32 -10.38
CA LYS A 217 -0.36 6.32 -10.43
C LYS A 217 0.43 6.38 -9.13
N ALA A 218 -0.23 6.33 -7.98
CA ALA A 218 0.42 6.34 -6.67
C ALA A 218 1.29 5.10 -6.47
N THR A 219 0.78 3.91 -6.79
CA THR A 219 1.55 2.66 -6.74
C THR A 219 2.77 2.71 -7.65
N LYS A 220 2.62 3.23 -8.88
CA LYS A 220 3.76 3.46 -9.77
C LYS A 220 4.78 4.41 -9.16
N LYS A 221 4.36 5.58 -8.67
CA LYS A 221 5.27 6.56 -8.04
C LYS A 221 6.01 5.98 -6.84
N THR A 222 5.34 5.22 -5.98
CA THR A 222 5.97 4.53 -4.85
C THR A 222 6.96 3.48 -5.36
N SER A 223 6.59 2.67 -6.35
CA SER A 223 7.49 1.68 -6.97
C SER A 223 8.67 2.31 -7.72
N GLU A 224 8.48 3.48 -8.34
CA GLU A 224 9.49 4.21 -9.11
C GLU A 224 10.40 5.02 -8.20
N ARG A 225 9.91 5.61 -7.11
CA ARG A 225 10.75 6.18 -6.05
C ARG A 225 11.69 5.11 -5.48
N LEU A 226 11.20 3.88 -5.38
CA LEU A 226 11.97 2.71 -4.95
C LEU A 226 12.85 2.11 -6.06
N GLY A 227 12.53 2.35 -7.34
CA GLY A 227 13.31 1.90 -8.50
C GLY A 227 14.32 2.93 -9.01
N ARG A 228 14.16 4.21 -8.66
CA ARG A 228 14.98 5.32 -9.20
C ARG A 228 16.41 5.38 -8.65
N SER A 229 16.81 4.53 -7.70
CA SER A 229 18.23 4.36 -7.42
C SER A 229 18.94 3.42 -8.42
N THR A 230 18.21 2.71 -9.29
CA THR A 230 18.77 1.78 -10.30
C THR A 230 18.96 2.36 -11.71
N SER A 231 19.01 3.68 -11.90
CA SER A 231 19.30 4.24 -13.23
C SER A 231 20.04 5.56 -13.21
N TYR A 232 21.34 5.48 -12.94
CA TYR A 232 22.32 6.40 -13.52
C TYR A 232 23.45 5.63 -14.20
N HIS A 233 23.47 5.73 -15.53
CA HIS A 233 24.62 5.65 -16.43
C HIS A 233 25.26 4.26 -16.64
N LEU A 234 24.88 3.63 -17.76
CA LEU A 234 25.84 3.29 -18.80
C LEU A 234 25.36 3.88 -20.14
#